data_AF-A0A1Q7GR19-F1
#
_entry.id   AF-A0A1Q7GR19-F1
#
_cell.length_a   1.000
_cell.length_b   1.000
_cell.length_c   1.000
_cell.angle_alpha   90.00
_cell.angle_beta   90.00
_cell.angle_gamma   90.00
#
_symmetry.space_group_name_H-M   'P 1'
#
loop_
_entity.id
_entity.type
_entity.pdbx_description
1 polymer ?
#
loop_
_entity_poly.entity_id
_entity_poly.type
_entity_poly.pdbx_seq_one_letter_code
_entity_poly.pdbx_strand_id
1 'polypeptide(L)'
;MFNNLIESNRKSDKKGAFGLGFASLVGHSLVVLGAVVATLTAGEKKKGDTLDTAMVFLNQQEQKKPEEQPPIVDVPQLKGFQTVVAPTDIPTNIPPINLQEHFDPKDYTGTGVEGGIGTGIVPSSDQVFMESVVEERPEVLSGPQLQYPDLLRQAGVQGRVLVQAIIDTSGRAEPPSVKIIQSPNPGFDQPAKNYVLRALFRPARVHGRAVRVLVNLPIDFKIKR
;
A
#
# COMPACT_ATOMS: atom_id res chain seq x y z
N MET A 1 54.25 -53.59 -37.50
CA MET A 1 53.03 -52.98 -36.94
C MET A 1 52.91 -51.58 -37.52
N PHE A 2 52.10 -51.42 -38.57
CA PHE A 2 51.82 -50.11 -39.17
C PHE A 2 50.81 -49.37 -38.30
N ASN A 3 50.99 -48.07 -38.09
CA ASN A 3 49.89 -47.15 -37.80
C ASN A 3 50.11 -45.87 -38.63
N ASN A 4 49.48 -45.87 -39.80
CA ASN A 4 49.32 -44.74 -40.71
C ASN A 4 48.68 -43.53 -40.00
N LEU A 5 49.25 -42.35 -40.20
CA LEU A 5 48.54 -41.07 -40.07
C LEU A 5 48.16 -40.58 -41.47
N ILE A 6 46.87 -40.31 -41.67
CA ILE A 6 46.34 -39.72 -42.90
C ILE A 6 46.70 -38.22 -42.89
N GLU A 7 47.76 -37.86 -43.60
CA GLU A 7 48.04 -36.46 -43.95
C GLU A 7 47.21 -36.10 -45.20
N SER A 8 46.24 -35.20 -45.03
CA SER A 8 45.50 -34.61 -46.15
C SER A 8 46.32 -33.49 -46.78
N ASN A 9 46.89 -33.77 -47.95
CA ASN A 9 47.64 -32.81 -48.75
C ASN A 9 46.70 -31.75 -49.35
N ARG A 10 46.40 -30.66 -48.63
CA ARG A 10 45.53 -29.58 -49.12
C ARG A 10 46.34 -28.56 -49.91
N LYS A 11 46.19 -28.59 -51.23
CA LYS A 11 46.72 -27.59 -52.18
C LYS A 11 46.10 -26.23 -51.85
N SER A 12 46.92 -25.27 -51.40
CA SER A 12 46.47 -23.92 -51.03
C SER A 12 46.38 -23.03 -52.28
N ASP A 13 45.16 -22.58 -52.58
CA ASP A 13 44.90 -21.63 -53.66
C ASP A 13 45.11 -20.20 -53.13
N LYS A 14 46.33 -19.67 -53.28
CA LYS A 14 46.75 -18.37 -52.74
C LYS A 14 46.16 -17.16 -53.47
N LYS A 15 45.22 -17.34 -54.41
CA LYS A 15 44.63 -16.22 -55.17
C LYS A 15 43.41 -15.55 -54.53
N GLY A 16 42.82 -16.14 -53.47
CA GLY A 16 41.64 -15.58 -52.80
C GLY A 16 41.87 -14.89 -51.44
N ALA A 17 43.04 -15.07 -50.80
CA ALA A 17 43.24 -14.69 -49.40
C ALA A 17 43.57 -13.19 -49.19
N PHE A 18 44.21 -12.53 -50.16
CA PHE A 18 44.60 -11.12 -50.02
C PHE A 18 43.46 -10.12 -50.31
N GLY A 19 42.53 -10.46 -51.21
CA GLY A 19 41.42 -9.56 -51.56
C GLY A 19 40.34 -9.46 -50.48
N LEU A 20 40.04 -10.58 -49.79
CA LEU A 20 38.98 -10.63 -48.79
C LEU A 20 39.38 -9.95 -47.47
N GLY A 21 40.65 -10.08 -47.06
CA GLY A 21 41.18 -9.43 -45.86
C GLY A 21 41.18 -7.91 -45.96
N PHE A 22 41.54 -7.37 -47.13
CA PHE A 22 41.57 -5.92 -47.36
C PHE A 22 40.16 -5.31 -47.37
N ALA A 23 39.19 -5.98 -47.99
CA ALA A 23 37.80 -5.54 -47.97
C ALA A 23 37.21 -5.50 -46.55
N SER A 24 37.53 -6.50 -45.72
CA SER A 24 37.11 -6.54 -44.31
C SER A 24 37.74 -5.42 -43.48
N LEU A 25 39.02 -5.11 -43.72
CA LEU A 25 39.74 -4.05 -43.00
C LEU A 25 39.24 -2.65 -43.37
N VAL A 26 38.91 -2.43 -44.65
CA VAL A 26 38.29 -1.18 -45.11
C VAL A 26 36.88 -1.04 -44.55
N GLY A 27 36.08 -2.13 -44.55
CA GLY A 27 34.74 -2.13 -43.98
C GLY A 27 34.72 -1.75 -42.50
N HIS A 28 35.56 -2.37 -41.68
CA HIS A 28 35.64 -2.04 -40.25
C HIS A 28 36.14 -0.62 -40.01
N SER A 29 37.13 -0.16 -40.79
CA SER A 29 37.63 1.22 -40.69
C SER A 29 36.54 2.26 -40.95
N LEU A 30 35.66 2.02 -41.92
CA LEU A 30 34.52 2.90 -42.20
C LEU A 30 33.49 2.92 -41.07
N VAL A 31 33.20 1.76 -40.47
CA VAL A 31 32.28 1.67 -39.32
C VAL A 31 32.83 2.43 -38.12
N VAL A 32 34.12 2.25 -37.80
CA VAL A 32 34.76 2.96 -36.68
C VAL A 32 34.77 4.47 -36.93
N LEU A 33 35.12 4.91 -38.15
CA LEU A 33 35.10 6.33 -38.51
C LEU A 33 33.70 6.93 -38.39
N GLY A 34 32.67 6.22 -38.85
CA GLY A 34 31.27 6.63 -38.73
C GLY A 34 30.83 6.78 -37.27
N ALA A 35 31.22 5.84 -36.39
CA ALA A 35 30.94 5.92 -34.96
C ALA A 35 31.62 7.13 -34.31
N VAL A 36 32.89 7.39 -34.63
CA VAL A 36 33.63 8.55 -34.11
C VAL A 36 32.96 9.86 -34.52
N VAL A 37 32.60 10.00 -35.81
CA VAL A 37 31.88 11.19 -36.31
C VAL A 37 30.53 11.37 -35.61
N ALA A 38 29.76 10.29 -35.42
CA ALA A 38 28.50 10.33 -34.69
C ALA A 38 28.70 10.79 -33.23
N THR A 39 29.74 10.30 -32.55
CA THR A 39 30.03 10.73 -31.17
C THR A 39 30.52 12.17 -31.05
N LEU A 40 31.31 12.65 -32.01
CA LEU A 40 31.77 14.05 -32.02
C LEU A 40 30.65 15.05 -32.38
N THR A 41 29.63 14.60 -33.14
CA THR A 41 28.48 15.43 -33.53
C THR A 41 27.29 15.30 -32.59
N ALA A 42 27.28 14.29 -31.72
CA ALA A 42 26.32 14.13 -30.62
C ALA A 42 26.62 15.09 -29.45
N GLY A 43 26.78 16.38 -29.76
CA GLY A 43 26.65 17.43 -28.75
C GLY A 43 25.18 17.57 -28.38
N GLU A 44 24.86 17.43 -27.09
CA GLU A 44 23.52 17.74 -26.57
C GLU A 44 23.14 19.16 -26.98
N LYS A 45 22.23 19.29 -27.97
CA LYS A 45 21.44 20.51 -28.08
C LYS A 45 20.52 20.51 -26.87
N LYS A 46 20.98 21.11 -25.77
CA LYS A 46 20.10 21.62 -24.71
C LYS A 46 19.14 22.58 -25.38
N LYS A 47 17.99 22.05 -25.80
CA LYS A 47 16.79 22.85 -25.97
C LYS A 47 16.47 23.29 -24.55
N GLY A 48 16.91 24.51 -24.23
CA GLY A 48 16.42 25.21 -23.06
C GLY A 48 14.94 25.41 -23.27
N ASP A 49 14.14 24.41 -22.91
CA ASP A 49 12.77 24.66 -22.52
C ASP A 49 12.92 25.55 -21.29
N THR A 50 12.84 26.86 -21.54
CA THR A 50 12.56 27.84 -20.51
C THR A 50 11.29 27.36 -19.86
N LEU A 51 11.42 26.71 -18.70
CA LEU A 51 10.29 26.50 -17.83
C LEU A 51 9.78 27.92 -17.58
N ASP A 52 8.67 28.28 -18.25
CA ASP A 52 7.83 29.40 -17.90
C ASP A 52 7.33 29.12 -16.49
N THR A 53 8.23 29.36 -15.53
CA THR A 53 7.88 29.52 -14.14
C THR A 53 7.11 30.81 -14.17
N ALA A 54 5.79 30.71 -14.37
CA ALA A 54 4.88 31.77 -14.08
C ALA A 54 5.09 32.08 -12.61
N MET A 55 5.98 33.04 -12.36
CA MET A 55 6.11 33.69 -11.07
C MET A 55 4.79 34.40 -10.89
N VAL A 56 3.86 33.74 -10.21
CA VAL A 56 2.71 34.40 -9.64
C VAL A 56 3.28 35.28 -8.54
N PHE A 57 3.69 36.49 -8.92
CA PHE A 57 3.82 37.58 -7.99
C PHE A 57 2.41 37.77 -7.44
N LEU A 58 2.15 37.17 -6.29
CA LEU A 58 1.11 37.68 -5.41
C LEU A 58 1.52 39.14 -5.24
N ASN A 59 0.80 40.04 -5.92
CA ASN A 59 0.80 41.45 -5.54
C ASN A 59 0.56 41.40 -4.05
N GLN A 60 1.62 41.66 -3.28
CA GLN A 60 1.52 41.90 -1.86
C GLN A 60 0.52 43.04 -1.84
N GLN A 61 -0.74 42.71 -1.53
CA GLN A 61 -1.77 43.71 -1.37
C GLN A 61 -1.10 44.75 -0.51
N GLU A 62 -0.97 45.98 -1.05
CA GLU A 62 -0.58 47.14 -0.26
C GLU A 62 -1.20 46.91 1.10
N GLN A 63 -0.37 46.80 2.14
CA GLN A 63 -0.88 46.66 3.49
C GLN A 63 -1.80 47.84 3.67
N LYS A 64 -3.10 47.60 3.46
CA LYS A 64 -4.13 48.59 3.67
C LYS A 64 -3.96 48.89 5.14
N LYS A 65 -3.44 50.09 5.41
CA LYS A 65 -3.43 50.70 6.73
C LYS A 65 -4.71 50.25 7.42
N PRO A 66 -4.65 49.60 8.60
CA PRO A 66 -5.81 48.96 9.22
C PRO A 66 -7.02 49.88 9.09
N GLU A 67 -8.00 49.46 8.29
CA GLU A 67 -9.25 50.18 8.19
C GLU A 67 -9.80 50.27 9.61
N GLU A 68 -10.00 51.50 10.06
CA GLU A 68 -10.60 51.82 11.34
C GLU A 68 -11.93 51.05 11.40
N GLN A 69 -12.02 50.12 12.34
CA GLN A 69 -13.14 49.18 12.40
C GLN A 69 -14.44 50.02 12.46
N PRO A 70 -15.42 49.76 11.58
CA PRO A 70 -16.73 50.39 11.75
C PRO A 70 -17.25 50.02 13.14
N PRO A 71 -18.00 50.93 13.79
CA PRO A 71 -18.55 50.64 15.11
C PRO A 71 -19.29 49.31 15.06
N ILE A 72 -19.04 48.46 16.05
CA ILE A 72 -19.63 47.12 16.17
C ILE A 72 -21.15 47.29 16.07
N VAL A 73 -21.71 46.93 14.91
CA VAL A 73 -23.15 46.78 14.76
C VAL A 73 -23.45 45.38 15.26
N ASP A 74 -24.25 45.28 16.33
CA ASP A 74 -24.71 44.01 16.89
C ASP A 74 -25.55 43.23 15.87
N VAL A 75 -24.86 42.47 15.02
CA VAL A 75 -25.50 41.46 14.17
C VAL A 75 -25.71 40.22 15.05
N PRO A 76 -26.93 39.66 15.15
CA PRO A 76 -27.14 38.42 15.89
C PRO A 76 -26.28 37.32 15.25
N GLN A 77 -25.24 36.90 15.98
CA GLN A 77 -24.30 35.88 15.54
C GLN A 77 -25.09 34.61 15.18
N LEU A 78 -24.94 34.12 13.94
CA LEU A 78 -25.46 32.82 13.56
C LEU A 78 -24.78 31.77 14.45
N LYS A 79 -25.56 31.20 15.37
CA LYS A 79 -25.16 30.08 16.23
C LYS A 79 -24.73 28.91 15.33
N GLY A 80 -23.44 28.73 15.10
CA GLY A 80 -23.00 27.66 14.20
C GLY A 80 -21.51 27.34 14.20
N PHE A 81 -20.64 28.29 14.49
CA PHE A 81 -19.20 28.03 14.53
C PHE A 81 -18.62 28.64 15.80
N GLN A 82 -18.40 27.78 16.80
CA GLN A 82 -17.65 28.16 17.99
C GLN A 82 -16.18 28.17 17.60
N THR A 83 -15.54 29.33 17.58
CA THR A 83 -14.11 29.44 17.29
C THR A 83 -13.33 28.80 18.43
N VAL A 84 -12.65 27.70 18.16
CA VAL A 84 -11.73 27.08 19.13
C VAL A 84 -10.52 28.01 19.24
N VAL A 85 -10.42 28.73 20.35
CA VAL A 85 -9.24 29.54 20.66
C VAL A 85 -8.14 28.59 21.11
N ALA A 86 -7.03 28.54 20.36
CA ALA A 86 -5.88 27.75 20.76
C ALA A 86 -5.30 28.32 22.08
N PRO A 87 -4.99 27.49 23.08
CA PRO A 87 -4.33 27.94 24.30
C PRO A 87 -3.02 28.68 23.95
N THR A 88 -2.85 29.89 24.47
CA THR A 88 -1.64 30.70 24.26
C THR A 88 -0.48 30.25 25.14
N ASP A 89 -0.79 29.62 26.27
CA ASP A 89 0.20 29.21 27.27
C ASP A 89 0.54 27.72 27.12
N ILE A 90 1.53 27.44 26.26
CA ILE A 90 2.15 26.12 26.18
C ILE A 90 3.27 26.10 27.24
N PRO A 91 3.20 25.23 28.26
CA PRO A 91 4.26 25.14 29.25
C PRO A 91 5.57 24.73 28.57
N THR A 92 6.58 25.59 28.66
CA THR A 92 7.92 25.36 28.09
C THR A 92 8.86 24.63 29.05
N ASN A 93 8.45 24.47 30.30
CA ASN A 93 9.26 23.82 31.33
C ASN A 93 9.05 22.31 31.28
N ILE A 94 10.15 21.57 31.31
CA ILE A 94 10.13 20.13 31.50
C ILE A 94 9.65 19.87 32.95
N PRO A 95 8.64 19.01 33.17
CA PRO A 95 8.21 18.65 34.51
C PRO A 95 9.38 18.04 35.30
N PRO A 96 9.45 18.25 36.63
CA PRO A 96 10.53 17.72 37.45
C PRO A 96 10.57 16.19 37.38
N ILE A 97 11.77 15.63 37.27
CA ILE A 97 11.99 14.18 37.26
C ILE A 97 11.65 13.64 38.65
N ASN A 98 10.64 12.76 38.74
CA ASN A 98 10.26 12.10 39.99
C ASN A 98 11.12 10.85 40.20
N LEU A 99 12.15 10.92 41.07
CA LEU A 99 13.04 9.80 41.36
C LEU A 99 12.39 8.71 42.24
N GLN A 100 11.21 8.95 42.81
CA GLN A 100 10.46 7.94 43.56
C GLN A 100 9.56 7.11 42.65
N GLU A 101 9.36 7.55 41.41
CA GLU A 101 8.59 6.83 40.41
C GLU A 101 9.35 5.56 40.00
N HIS A 102 8.72 4.41 40.18
CA HIS A 102 9.31 3.13 39.81
C HIS A 102 8.89 2.80 38.38
N PHE A 103 9.89 2.54 37.54
CA PHE A 103 9.65 2.05 36.19
C PHE A 103 9.29 0.56 36.25
N ASP A 104 8.02 0.20 36.04
CA ASP A 104 7.65 -1.18 35.74
C ASP A 104 7.63 -1.35 34.20
N PRO A 105 8.49 -2.23 33.63
CA PRO A 105 8.45 -2.53 32.21
C PRO A 105 7.06 -2.95 31.69
N LYS A 106 6.19 -3.48 32.55
CA LYS A 106 4.81 -3.88 32.22
C LYS A 106 3.90 -2.70 31.86
N ASP A 107 4.17 -1.51 32.39
CA ASP A 107 3.39 -0.30 32.08
C ASP A 107 3.61 0.17 30.63
N TYR A 108 4.64 -0.35 29.96
CA TYR A 108 5.09 0.07 28.62
C TYR A 108 5.11 -1.06 27.58
N THR A 109 4.50 -2.23 27.85
CA THR A 109 4.50 -3.38 26.93
C THR A 109 3.64 -3.20 25.67
N GLY A 110 3.13 -1.98 25.43
CA GLY A 110 2.71 -1.56 24.09
C GLY A 110 1.48 -2.30 23.55
N THR A 111 0.38 -2.26 24.28
CA THR A 111 -0.99 -2.40 23.74
C THR A 111 -1.88 -1.34 24.40
N GLY A 112 -1.55 -0.07 24.15
CA GLY A 112 -2.28 1.08 24.71
C GLY A 112 -3.30 1.65 23.73
N VAL A 113 -4.48 1.99 24.25
CA VAL A 113 -5.44 2.93 23.63
C VAL A 113 -5.37 4.25 24.39
N GLU A 114 -5.69 5.37 23.75
CA GLU A 114 -5.70 6.71 24.38
C GLU A 114 -6.54 6.69 25.68
N GLY A 115 -5.91 6.99 26.82
CA GLY A 115 -6.56 7.01 28.15
C GLY A 115 -6.43 5.73 29.02
N GLY A 116 -5.64 4.73 28.62
CA GLY A 116 -5.45 3.49 29.41
C GLY A 116 -4.55 3.66 30.65
N ILE A 117 -4.96 3.09 31.78
CA ILE A 117 -4.10 2.86 32.97
C ILE A 117 -3.22 1.61 32.74
N GLY A 118 -1.96 1.63 33.21
CA GLY A 118 -0.87 0.69 32.88
C GLY A 118 -1.08 -0.82 33.12
N THR A 119 -2.29 -1.28 33.41
CA THR A 119 -2.60 -2.70 33.62
C THR A 119 -2.78 -3.50 32.33
N GLY A 120 -2.58 -2.88 31.16
CA GLY A 120 -2.90 -3.47 29.85
C GLY A 120 -4.42 -3.51 29.58
N ILE A 121 -4.77 -3.76 28.33
CA ILE A 121 -6.16 -3.98 27.89
C ILE A 121 -6.72 -5.23 28.58
N VAL A 122 -7.54 -5.04 29.62
CA VAL A 122 -8.47 -6.09 30.06
C VAL A 122 -9.57 -6.13 29.00
N PRO A 123 -9.68 -7.19 28.19
CA PRO A 123 -10.66 -7.22 27.12
C PRO A 123 -12.06 -7.14 27.73
N SER A 124 -12.71 -6.00 27.50
CA SER A 124 -14.14 -5.84 27.75
C SER A 124 -14.91 -6.47 26.58
N SER A 125 -16.04 -7.10 26.87
CA SER A 125 -16.90 -7.72 25.84
C SER A 125 -17.40 -6.76 24.78
N ASP A 126 -17.40 -5.44 25.06
CA ASP A 126 -17.84 -4.42 24.11
C ASP A 126 -16.73 -3.85 23.22
N GLN A 127 -15.46 -4.11 23.54
CA GLN A 127 -14.35 -3.61 22.74
C GLN A 127 -14.12 -4.50 21.51
N VAL A 128 -14.00 -3.85 20.35
CA VAL A 128 -13.64 -4.49 19.08
C VAL A 128 -12.17 -4.21 18.81
N PHE A 129 -11.37 -5.27 18.74
CA PHE A 129 -9.95 -5.19 18.47
C PHE A 129 -9.67 -5.18 16.96
N MET A 130 -8.55 -4.59 16.57
CA MET A 130 -8.05 -4.72 15.20
C MET A 130 -7.24 -6.02 15.07
N GLU A 131 -7.27 -6.65 13.89
CA GLU A 131 -6.51 -7.86 13.60
C GLU A 131 -4.99 -7.71 13.87
N SER A 132 -4.44 -6.50 13.77
CA SER A 132 -3.02 -6.24 14.05
C SER A 132 -2.64 -6.30 15.52
N VAL A 133 -3.62 -6.25 16.43
CA VAL A 133 -3.41 -6.18 17.89
C VAL A 133 -3.66 -7.54 18.56
N VAL A 134 -4.28 -8.48 17.85
CA VAL A 134 -4.57 -9.81 18.40
C VAL A 134 -3.36 -10.74 18.27
N GLU A 135 -3.12 -11.56 19.30
CA GLU A 135 -2.04 -12.55 19.33
C GLU A 135 -2.42 -13.77 18.48
N GLU A 136 -3.65 -14.28 18.66
CA GLU A 136 -4.23 -15.34 17.83
C GLU A 136 -5.28 -14.74 16.90
N ARG A 137 -5.08 -14.93 15.58
CA ARG A 137 -6.01 -14.46 14.55
C ARG A 137 -7.19 -15.42 14.39
N PRO A 138 -8.36 -14.91 13.98
CA PRO A 138 -9.48 -15.78 13.70
C PRO A 138 -9.24 -16.56 12.42
N GLU A 139 -9.54 -17.86 12.45
CA GLU A 139 -9.42 -18.76 11.30
C GLU A 139 -10.78 -19.41 11.03
N VAL A 140 -11.10 -19.64 9.75
CA VAL A 140 -12.33 -20.36 9.38
C VAL A 140 -12.19 -21.82 9.82
N LEU A 141 -13.05 -22.27 10.75
CA LEU A 141 -13.11 -23.67 11.16
C LEU A 141 -14.03 -24.47 10.25
N SER A 142 -15.20 -23.92 9.93
CA SER A 142 -16.18 -24.55 9.05
C SER A 142 -17.09 -23.49 8.44
N GLY A 143 -17.67 -23.77 7.28
CA GLY A 143 -18.62 -22.87 6.65
C GLY A 143 -19.55 -23.60 5.68
N PRO A 144 -20.66 -22.96 5.28
CA PRO A 144 -21.51 -23.51 4.24
C PRO A 144 -20.75 -23.57 2.91
N GLN A 145 -21.27 -24.35 1.96
CA GLN A 145 -20.74 -24.30 0.59
C GLN A 145 -20.92 -22.88 0.01
N LEU A 146 -19.83 -22.32 -0.52
CA LEU A 146 -19.87 -21.03 -1.20
C LEU A 146 -20.75 -21.13 -2.45
N GLN A 147 -21.86 -20.40 -2.46
CA GLN A 147 -22.82 -20.41 -3.55
C GLN A 147 -22.31 -19.51 -4.68
N TYR A 148 -22.09 -20.09 -5.86
CA TYR A 148 -21.66 -19.36 -7.04
C TYR A 148 -22.88 -18.97 -7.89
N PRO A 149 -23.13 -17.67 -8.14
CA PRO A 149 -24.26 -17.24 -8.97
C PRO A 149 -24.22 -17.86 -10.39
N ASP A 150 -25.33 -18.47 -10.81
CA ASP A 150 -25.39 -19.21 -12.08
C ASP A 150 -25.03 -18.35 -13.30
N LEU A 151 -25.52 -17.10 -13.34
CA LEU A 151 -25.22 -16.15 -14.40
C LEU A 151 -23.72 -15.84 -14.49
N LEU A 152 -23.05 -15.66 -13.35
CA LEU A 152 -21.61 -15.39 -13.32
C LEU A 152 -20.79 -16.64 -13.63
N ARG A 153 -21.30 -17.83 -13.28
CA ARG A 153 -20.69 -19.12 -13.63
C ARG A 153 -20.74 -19.36 -15.13
N GLN A 154 -21.89 -19.11 -15.77
CA GLN A 154 -22.07 -19.21 -17.22
C GLN A 154 -21.22 -18.19 -17.98
N ALA A 155 -21.12 -16.97 -17.45
CA ALA A 155 -20.29 -15.91 -18.02
C ALA A 155 -18.78 -16.10 -17.76
N GLY A 156 -18.36 -17.11 -16.99
CA GLY A 156 -16.95 -17.37 -16.69
C GLY A 156 -16.27 -16.29 -15.84
N VAL A 157 -17.04 -15.40 -15.21
CA VAL A 157 -16.51 -14.30 -14.39
C VAL A 157 -16.03 -14.88 -13.06
N GLN A 158 -14.75 -14.72 -12.72
CA GLN A 158 -14.13 -15.16 -11.46
C GLN A 158 -13.53 -13.98 -10.71
N GLY A 159 -13.19 -14.17 -9.42
CA GLY A 159 -12.42 -13.17 -8.69
C GLY A 159 -12.46 -13.33 -7.18
N ARG A 160 -11.91 -12.34 -6.48
CA ARG A 160 -11.81 -12.29 -5.02
C ARG A 160 -12.65 -11.13 -4.47
N VAL A 161 -13.56 -11.43 -3.55
CA VAL A 161 -14.34 -10.44 -2.80
C VAL A 161 -13.68 -10.24 -1.43
N LEU A 162 -13.47 -9.00 -1.02
CA LEU A 162 -13.02 -8.66 0.33
C LEU A 162 -14.23 -8.28 1.19
N VAL A 163 -14.48 -9.07 2.23
CA VAL A 163 -15.57 -8.87 3.19
C VAL A 163 -14.98 -8.43 4.53
N GLN A 164 -15.37 -7.28 5.03
CA GLN A 164 -15.06 -6.87 6.39
C GLN A 164 -16.17 -7.35 7.34
N ALA A 165 -15.80 -7.92 8.48
CA ALA A 165 -16.74 -8.34 9.51
C ALA A 165 -16.09 -8.30 10.89
N ILE A 166 -16.93 -8.14 11.93
CA ILE A 166 -16.53 -8.35 13.32
C ILE A 166 -16.84 -9.81 13.66
N ILE A 167 -15.83 -10.54 14.11
CA ILE A 167 -15.97 -11.89 14.66
C ILE A 167 -16.08 -11.76 16.18
N ASP A 168 -17.14 -12.32 16.74
CA ASP A 168 -17.40 -12.28 18.17
C ASP A 168 -16.54 -13.30 18.95
N THR A 169 -16.66 -13.28 20.29
CA THR A 169 -15.93 -14.21 21.17
C THR A 169 -16.40 -15.66 21.04
N SER A 170 -17.56 -15.90 20.42
CA SER A 170 -18.08 -17.23 20.10
C SER A 170 -17.58 -17.75 18.74
N GLY A 171 -16.86 -16.91 17.98
CA GLY A 171 -16.37 -17.25 16.65
C GLY A 171 -17.42 -17.08 15.55
N ARG A 172 -18.46 -16.26 15.77
CA ARG A 172 -19.48 -15.94 14.76
C ARG A 172 -19.33 -14.52 14.26
N ALA A 173 -19.66 -14.31 12.98
CA ALA A 173 -19.69 -12.98 12.42
C ALA A 173 -20.94 -12.22 12.88
N GLU A 174 -20.77 -10.98 13.33
CA GLU A 174 -21.88 -10.13 13.74
C GLU A 174 -22.64 -9.61 12.52
N PRO A 175 -23.95 -9.90 12.37
CA PRO A 175 -24.73 -9.50 11.21
C PRO A 175 -24.65 -8.02 10.82
N PRO A 176 -24.74 -7.03 11.75
CA PRO A 176 -24.69 -5.62 11.39
C PRO A 176 -23.30 -5.15 10.94
N SER A 177 -22.24 -5.93 11.21
CA SER A 177 -20.86 -5.55 10.93
C SER A 177 -20.40 -5.94 9.52
N VAL A 178 -21.10 -6.85 8.84
CA VAL A 178 -20.64 -7.45 7.59
C VAL A 178 -20.78 -6.47 6.42
N LYS A 179 -19.65 -6.03 5.87
CA LYS A 179 -19.55 -5.06 4.78
C LYS A 179 -18.66 -5.57 3.65
N ILE A 180 -18.98 -5.19 2.42
CA ILE A 180 -18.13 -5.48 1.25
C ILE A 180 -17.20 -4.31 1.07
N ILE A 181 -15.90 -4.57 1.11
CA ILE A 181 -14.85 -3.56 0.90
C ILE A 181 -14.48 -3.50 -0.57
N GLN A 182 -14.39 -4.65 -1.22
CA GLN A 182 -14.04 -4.76 -2.62
C GLN A 182 -14.72 -5.97 -3.24
N SER A 183 -15.26 -5.80 -4.44
CA SER A 183 -15.88 -6.87 -5.20
C SER A 183 -15.60 -6.69 -6.69
N PRO A 184 -15.24 -7.77 -7.42
CA PRO A 184 -15.03 -7.70 -8.86
C PRO A 184 -16.36 -7.62 -9.62
N ASN A 185 -17.46 -8.09 -9.01
CA ASN A 185 -18.79 -8.00 -9.58
C ASN A 185 -19.84 -7.99 -8.45
N PRO A 186 -20.79 -7.05 -8.42
CA PRO A 186 -21.82 -6.96 -7.39
C PRO A 186 -22.64 -8.24 -7.17
N GLY A 187 -22.74 -9.12 -8.18
CA GLY A 187 -23.40 -10.41 -8.06
C GLY A 187 -22.73 -11.37 -7.05
N PHE A 188 -21.48 -11.14 -6.67
CA PHE A 188 -20.78 -11.93 -5.64
C PHE A 188 -21.02 -11.44 -4.21
N ASP A 189 -21.51 -10.21 -4.04
CA ASP A 189 -21.60 -9.55 -2.74
C ASP A 189 -22.49 -10.33 -1.78
N GLN A 190 -23.70 -10.67 -2.22
CA GLN A 190 -24.66 -11.33 -1.36
C GLN A 190 -24.28 -12.79 -1.01
N PRO A 191 -23.81 -13.61 -1.97
CA PRO A 191 -23.25 -14.92 -1.63
C PRO A 191 -22.05 -14.83 -0.67
N ALA A 192 -21.16 -13.86 -0.84
CA ALA A 192 -20.02 -13.66 0.05
C ALA A 192 -20.45 -13.29 1.47
N LYS A 193 -21.39 -12.35 1.63
CA LYS A 193 -21.98 -12.00 2.93
C LYS A 193 -22.62 -13.21 3.59
N ASN A 194 -23.44 -13.96 2.85
CA ASN A 194 -24.13 -15.15 3.36
C ASN A 194 -23.16 -16.24 3.83
N TYR A 195 -22.04 -16.41 3.13
CA TYR A 195 -20.98 -17.33 3.54
C TYR A 195 -20.38 -16.90 4.89
N VAL A 196 -19.95 -15.64 5.00
CA VAL A 196 -19.33 -15.11 6.24
C VAL A 196 -20.26 -15.18 7.44
N LEU A 197 -21.55 -14.84 7.26
CA LEU A 197 -22.56 -14.89 8.32
C LEU A 197 -22.81 -16.30 8.89
N ARG A 198 -22.60 -17.34 8.07
CA ARG A 198 -22.86 -18.74 8.43
C ARG A 198 -21.59 -19.52 8.73
N ALA A 199 -20.43 -18.94 8.48
CA ALA A 199 -19.16 -19.54 8.81
C ALA A 199 -18.91 -19.49 10.32
N LEU A 200 -18.26 -20.53 10.82
CA LEU A 200 -17.76 -20.63 12.18
C LEU A 200 -16.26 -20.41 12.14
N PHE A 201 -15.80 -19.48 12.97
CA PHE A 201 -14.42 -19.09 13.09
C PHE A 201 -13.86 -19.54 14.44
N ARG A 202 -12.55 -19.75 14.50
CA ARG A 202 -11.84 -19.75 15.77
C ARG A 202 -11.86 -18.31 16.28
N PRO A 203 -12.27 -18.05 17.54
CA PRO A 203 -12.21 -16.71 18.10
C PRO A 203 -10.78 -16.19 18.13
N ALA A 204 -10.61 -14.88 17.95
CA ALA A 204 -9.31 -14.25 18.19
C ALA A 204 -8.99 -14.21 19.67
N ARG A 205 -7.70 -14.25 20.02
CA ARG A 205 -7.26 -14.15 21.42
C ARG A 205 -6.24 -13.06 21.63
N VAL A 206 -6.36 -12.42 22.80
CA VAL A 206 -5.39 -11.49 23.38
C VAL A 206 -5.13 -11.97 24.80
N HIS A 207 -3.88 -12.24 25.14
CA HIS A 207 -3.47 -12.77 26.45
C HIS A 207 -4.27 -14.01 26.85
N GLY A 208 -4.52 -14.91 25.89
CA GLY A 208 -5.27 -16.15 26.07
C GLY A 208 -6.80 -15.99 26.22
N ARG A 209 -7.34 -14.77 26.19
CA ARG A 209 -8.79 -14.51 26.29
C ARG A 209 -9.40 -14.29 24.91
N ALA A 210 -10.58 -14.87 24.67
CA ALA A 210 -11.31 -14.63 23.43
C ALA A 210 -11.81 -13.17 23.36
N VAL A 211 -11.60 -12.51 22.23
CA VAL A 211 -11.97 -11.10 22.01
C VAL A 211 -12.74 -10.91 20.71
N ARG A 212 -13.53 -9.84 20.63
CA ARG A 212 -14.17 -9.43 19.37
C ARG A 212 -13.14 -8.76 18.48
N VAL A 213 -13.10 -9.12 17.20
CA VAL A 213 -12.07 -8.60 16.28
C VAL A 213 -12.67 -8.20 14.94
N LEU A 214 -12.24 -7.05 14.41
CA LEU A 214 -12.53 -6.61 13.05
C LEU A 214 -11.52 -7.23 12.09
N VAL A 215 -12.02 -7.97 11.09
CA VAL A 215 -11.19 -8.66 10.09
C VAL A 215 -11.65 -8.42 8.67
N ASN A 216 -10.72 -8.54 7.72
CA ASN A 216 -10.98 -8.50 6.28
C ASN A 216 -10.77 -9.90 5.69
N LEU A 217 -11.86 -10.56 5.32
CA LEU A 217 -11.91 -11.92 4.82
C LEU A 217 -11.91 -11.94 3.28
N PRO A 218 -10.89 -12.52 2.64
CA PRO A 218 -10.90 -12.75 1.20
C PRO A 218 -11.72 -14.00 0.83
N ILE A 219 -12.77 -13.83 0.03
CA ILE A 219 -13.61 -14.91 -0.49
C ILE A 219 -13.31 -15.10 -1.98
N ASP A 220 -12.76 -16.26 -2.33
CA ASP A 220 -12.36 -16.61 -3.70
C ASP A 220 -13.50 -17.32 -4.45
N PHE A 221 -13.99 -16.70 -5.51
CA PHE A 221 -14.90 -17.32 -6.47
C PHE A 221 -14.10 -17.89 -7.65
N LYS A 222 -13.91 -19.20 -7.65
CA LYS A 222 -13.20 -19.95 -8.70
C LYS A 222 -14.11 -21.05 -9.26
N ILE A 223 -14.11 -21.19 -10.58
CA ILE A 223 -14.82 -22.28 -11.27
C ILE A 223 -13.85 -23.46 -11.35
N LYS A 224 -14.24 -24.62 -10.80
CA LYS A 224 -13.48 -25.86 -10.99
C LYS A 224 -13.64 -26.29 -12.45
N ARG A 225 -12.53 -26.43 -13.15
CA ARG A 225 -12.47 -26.92 -14.52
C ARG A 225 -12.45 -28.44 -14.55
#